data_AF-A0A3D0PEU1-F1
#
_entry.id   AF-A0A3D0PEU1-F1
#
_cell.length_a   1.000
_cell.length_b   1.000
_cell.length_c   1.000
_cell.angle_alpha   90.00
_cell.angle_beta   90.00
_cell.angle_gamma   90.00
#
_symmetry.space_group_name_H-M   'P 1'
#
loop_
_entity.id
_entity.type
_entity.pdbx_description
1 polymer ?
#
loop_
_entity_poly.entity_id
_entity_poly.type
_entity_poly.pdbx_seq_one_letter_code
_entity_poly.pdbx_strand_id
1 'polypeptide(L)'
;NGGKSEFAVRQEARYEVLEDALGANMASVSVTREHMGSASEYPDFDALVNRDNLAYIRVYAPFGSVFAGIEGDVFDPTALFQKQDDLNDDSILAKIEGAPLIDEKTKTRITNEFGKTAFGNYMKIAPGEKKTVRFIYKLPFTKKDIEERGYTLFVQKQGGIVSRLVVNLEGKTLYDGELEEDMVIK
;
A
#
# COMPACT_ATOMS: atom_id res chain seq x y z
N ASN A 1 22.72 -2.92 8.26
CA ASN A 1 21.60 -3.88 8.37
C ASN A 1 20.29 -3.12 8.57
N GLY A 2 19.61 -2.79 7.46
CA GLY A 2 18.54 -1.79 7.40
C GLY A 2 17.14 -2.28 7.76
N GLY A 3 16.93 -2.77 9.00
CA GLY A 3 15.59 -2.91 9.59
C GLY A 3 14.56 -3.77 8.83
N LYS A 4 15.01 -4.64 7.90
CA LYS A 4 14.13 -5.41 6.99
C LYS A 4 13.29 -6.51 7.66
N SER A 5 13.37 -6.67 8.98
CA SER A 5 12.67 -7.75 9.64
C SER A 5 11.22 -7.34 9.88
N GLU A 6 10.31 -7.97 9.14
CA GLU A 6 8.85 -7.83 9.36
C GLU A 6 8.34 -8.74 10.49
N PHE A 7 9.24 -9.50 11.14
CA PHE A 7 8.94 -10.49 12.17
C PHE A 7 8.06 -9.95 13.31
N ALA A 8 8.27 -8.68 13.71
CA ALA A 8 7.53 -8.03 14.79
C ALA A 8 6.53 -6.98 14.25
N VAL A 9 6.15 -7.03 12.98
CA VAL A 9 5.20 -6.06 12.38
C VAL A 9 3.88 -6.77 12.08
N ARG A 10 2.79 -6.19 12.59
CA ARG A 10 1.41 -6.57 12.23
C ARG A 10 0.87 -5.58 11.23
N GLN A 11 -0.01 -6.06 10.34
CA GLN A 11 -0.63 -5.21 9.32
C GLN A 11 -2.14 -5.44 9.23
N GLU A 12 -2.89 -4.36 9.06
CA GLU A 12 -4.29 -4.38 8.63
C GLU A 12 -4.41 -3.56 7.34
N ALA A 13 -5.04 -4.14 6.32
CA ALA A 13 -5.43 -3.45 5.11
C ALA A 13 -6.95 -3.29 5.08
N ARG A 14 -7.42 -2.09 4.76
CA ARG A 14 -8.84 -1.79 4.56
C ARG A 14 -9.04 -1.24 3.17
N TYR A 15 -9.88 -1.89 2.39
CA TYR A 15 -10.34 -1.42 1.10
C TYR A 15 -11.77 -0.88 1.22
N GLU A 16 -12.03 0.29 0.64
CA GLU A 16 -13.35 0.89 0.61
C GLU A 16 -13.62 1.53 -0.74
N VAL A 17 -14.83 1.35 -1.27
CA VAL A 17 -15.33 2.09 -2.44
C VAL A 17 -16.61 2.82 -2.07
N LEU A 18 -16.64 4.12 -2.38
CA LEU A 18 -17.80 5.00 -2.22
C LEU A 18 -18.03 5.78 -3.52
N GLU A 19 -19.29 6.06 -3.83
CA GLU A 19 -19.64 6.97 -4.93
C GLU A 19 -19.59 8.41 -4.42
N ASP A 20 -18.97 9.32 -5.19
CA ASP A 20 -18.98 10.75 -4.90
C ASP A 20 -20.28 11.42 -5.37
N ALA A 21 -20.44 12.71 -5.04
CA ALA A 21 -21.63 13.48 -5.43
C ALA A 21 -21.83 13.65 -6.95
N LEU A 22 -20.82 13.30 -7.76
CA LEU A 22 -20.84 13.38 -9.22
C LEU A 22 -20.99 12.00 -9.87
N GLY A 23 -21.21 10.94 -9.09
CA GLY A 23 -21.39 9.57 -9.59
C GLY A 23 -20.07 8.86 -9.92
N ALA A 24 -18.93 9.39 -9.49
CA ALA A 24 -17.64 8.72 -9.66
C ALA A 24 -17.36 7.78 -8.48
N ASN A 25 -16.89 6.57 -8.80
CA ASN A 25 -16.43 5.62 -7.78
C ASN A 25 -15.04 6.02 -7.26
N MET A 26 -14.98 6.37 -6.00
CA MET A 26 -13.77 6.68 -5.25
C MET A 26 -13.39 5.49 -4.38
N ALA A 27 -12.24 4.91 -4.66
CA ALA A 27 -11.65 3.84 -3.89
C ALA A 27 -10.62 4.39 -2.91
N SER A 28 -10.49 3.71 -1.78
CA SER A 28 -9.40 3.93 -0.84
C SER A 28 -8.82 2.63 -0.31
N VAL A 29 -7.50 2.64 -0.08
CA VAL A 29 -6.78 1.57 0.58
C VAL A 29 -6.05 2.17 1.78
N SER A 30 -6.50 1.84 2.98
CA SER A 30 -5.80 2.15 4.22
C SER A 30 -4.92 0.98 4.63
N VAL A 31 -3.64 1.22 4.89
CA VAL A 31 -2.71 0.24 5.44
C VAL A 31 -2.26 0.74 6.80
N THR A 32 -2.63 -0.01 7.83
CA THR A 32 -2.18 0.21 9.21
C THR A 32 -1.09 -0.80 9.53
N ARG A 33 0.06 -0.32 10.01
CA ARG A 33 1.13 -1.17 10.53
C ARG A 33 1.35 -0.87 12.00
N GLU A 34 1.68 -1.90 12.76
CA GLU A 34 1.98 -1.82 14.18
C GLU A 34 3.27 -2.60 14.45
N HIS A 35 4.27 -1.92 15.01
CA HIS A 35 5.55 -2.52 15.31
C HIS A 35 5.56 -3.01 16.75
N MET A 36 5.41 -4.31 16.94
CA MET A 36 5.40 -5.02 18.23
C MET A 36 6.81 -5.21 18.81
N GLY A 37 7.76 -4.38 18.41
CA GLY A 37 9.16 -4.55 18.78
C GLY A 37 9.38 -4.14 20.23
N SER A 38 9.87 -5.06 21.05
CA SER A 38 10.31 -4.78 22.40
C SER A 38 11.59 -5.55 22.72
N ALA A 39 12.63 -4.82 23.15
CA ALA A 39 13.90 -5.39 23.58
C ALA A 39 13.74 -6.40 24.74
N SER A 40 12.70 -6.21 25.57
CA SER A 40 12.41 -7.12 26.69
C SER A 40 11.71 -8.40 26.27
N GLU A 41 10.98 -8.39 25.14
CA GLU A 41 10.19 -9.52 24.66
C GLU A 41 11.00 -10.42 23.73
N TYR A 42 11.97 -9.85 23.00
CA TYR A 42 12.85 -10.58 22.08
C TYR A 42 14.33 -10.27 22.33
N PRO A 43 14.90 -10.66 23.50
CA PRO A 43 16.28 -10.33 23.85
C PRO A 43 17.32 -10.87 22.85
N ASP A 44 17.07 -12.05 22.28
CA ASP A 44 17.96 -12.67 21.27
C ASP A 44 17.86 -12.02 19.88
N PHE A 45 16.84 -11.20 19.65
CA PHE A 45 16.58 -10.51 18.37
C PHE A 45 16.51 -8.99 18.50
N ASP A 46 17.01 -8.41 19.61
CA ASP A 46 16.97 -6.96 19.90
C ASP A 46 17.46 -6.11 18.71
N ALA A 47 18.57 -6.52 18.09
CA ALA A 47 19.13 -5.84 16.91
C ALA A 47 18.22 -5.84 15.67
N LEU A 48 17.16 -6.65 15.63
CA LEU A 48 16.16 -6.72 14.56
C LEU A 48 14.81 -6.10 14.95
N VAL A 49 14.43 -6.17 16.23
CA VAL A 49 13.11 -5.70 16.70
C VAL A 49 13.14 -4.30 17.31
N ASN A 50 14.33 -3.76 17.61
CA ASN A 50 14.51 -2.44 18.23
C ASN A 50 15.05 -1.41 17.22
N ARG A 51 14.54 -1.44 15.99
CA ARG A 51 14.91 -0.53 14.89
C ARG A 51 13.68 -0.08 14.13
N ASP A 52 13.76 1.11 13.54
CA ASP A 52 12.73 1.59 12.61
C ASP A 52 12.54 0.59 11.45
N ASN A 53 11.28 0.27 11.16
CA ASN A 53 10.86 -0.43 9.96
C ASN A 53 10.53 0.61 8.89
N LEU A 54 11.31 0.61 7.80
CA LEU A 54 11.07 1.45 6.62
C LEU A 54 10.39 0.59 5.56
N ALA A 55 9.09 0.79 5.40
CA ALA A 55 8.25 0.06 4.47
C ALA A 55 8.00 0.88 3.19
N TYR A 56 7.99 0.22 2.04
CA TYR A 56 7.42 0.78 0.82
C TYR A 56 6.08 0.10 0.54
N ILE A 57 4.99 0.86 0.67
CA ILE A 57 3.63 0.36 0.49
C ILE A 57 3.24 0.65 -0.96
N ARG A 58 2.79 -0.39 -1.68
CA ARG A 58 2.36 -0.29 -3.08
C ARG A 58 0.94 -0.85 -3.24
N VAL A 59 0.05 -0.02 -3.77
CA VAL A 59 -1.34 -0.36 -4.09
C VAL A 59 -1.47 -0.55 -5.60
N TYR A 60 -1.98 -1.70 -6.04
CA TYR A 60 -2.26 -1.97 -7.44
C TYR A 60 -3.75 -1.80 -7.72
N ALA A 61 -4.10 -0.77 -8.48
CA ALA A 61 -5.45 -0.43 -8.85
C ALA A 61 -5.75 -0.84 -10.31
N PRO A 62 -7.04 -0.96 -10.71
CA PRO A 62 -7.42 -1.17 -12.10
C PRO A 62 -6.73 -0.16 -13.03
N PHE A 63 -6.27 -0.61 -14.20
CA PHE A 63 -5.63 0.27 -15.17
C PHE A 63 -6.52 1.44 -15.55
N GLY A 64 -5.95 2.66 -15.54
CA GLY A 64 -6.68 3.90 -15.79
C GLY A 64 -7.27 4.53 -14.52
N SER A 65 -7.04 3.93 -13.34
CA SER A 65 -7.36 4.59 -12.07
C SER A 65 -6.56 5.89 -11.93
N VAL A 66 -7.19 6.92 -11.37
CA VAL A 66 -6.57 8.24 -11.24
C VAL A 66 -6.28 8.52 -9.78
N PHE A 67 -5.01 8.77 -9.44
CA PHE A 67 -4.61 9.15 -8.09
C PHE A 67 -5.32 10.44 -7.67
N ALA A 68 -5.96 10.42 -6.50
CA ALA A 68 -6.66 11.58 -5.94
C ALA A 68 -5.96 12.12 -4.69
N GLY A 69 -5.23 11.28 -3.96
CA GLY A 69 -4.44 11.72 -2.82
C GLY A 69 -3.94 10.58 -1.95
N ILE A 70 -3.14 10.96 -0.96
CA ILE A 70 -2.70 10.10 0.12
C ILE A 70 -2.76 10.87 1.44
N GLU A 71 -3.13 10.18 2.51
CA GLU A 71 -3.30 10.76 3.84
C GLU A 71 -2.61 9.87 4.89
N GLY A 72 -2.35 10.44 6.08
CA GLY A 72 -1.77 9.72 7.22
C GLY A 72 -0.25 9.78 7.28
N ASP A 73 0.36 8.72 7.83
CA ASP A 73 1.77 8.62 8.21
C ASP A 73 2.72 8.33 7.03
N VAL A 74 2.67 9.18 6.01
CA VAL A 74 3.57 9.13 4.86
C VAL A 74 4.97 9.60 5.28
N PHE A 75 6.00 8.91 4.83
CA PHE A 75 7.39 9.24 5.10
C PHE A 75 8.11 9.61 3.80
N ASP A 76 8.83 10.74 3.80
CA ASP A 76 9.73 11.09 2.70
C ASP A 76 11.15 10.55 3.00
N PRO A 77 11.61 9.50 2.28
CA PRO A 77 12.92 8.91 2.50
C PRO A 77 14.05 9.66 1.78
N THR A 78 13.80 10.80 1.13
CA THR A 78 14.80 11.50 0.30
C THR A 78 16.11 11.75 1.07
N ALA A 79 16.02 12.10 2.35
CA ALA A 79 17.19 12.31 3.22
C ALA A 79 17.99 11.03 3.54
N LEU A 80 17.39 9.85 3.36
CA LEU A 80 18.03 8.55 3.57
C LEU A 80 18.78 8.06 2.34
N PHE A 81 18.45 8.58 1.15
CA PHE A 81 19.16 8.22 -0.07
C PHE A 81 20.45 9.02 -0.19
N GLN A 82 21.57 8.31 -0.29
CA GLN A 82 22.81 8.94 -0.69
C GLN A 82 22.72 9.29 -2.17
N LYS A 83 23.07 10.54 -2.51
CA LYS A 83 23.21 10.96 -3.89
C LYS A 83 24.32 10.12 -4.53
N GLN A 84 23.94 9.14 -5.35
CA GLN A 84 24.87 8.45 -6.23
C GLN A 84 24.88 9.23 -7.53
N ASP A 85 25.95 9.99 -7.73
CA ASP A 85 26.33 10.44 -9.06
C ASP A 85 26.78 9.16 -9.82
N ASP A 86 26.28 8.96 -11.05
CA ASP A 86 26.64 7.88 -11.99
C ASP A 86 25.86 6.54 -11.94
N LEU A 87 24.56 6.55 -11.60
CA LEU A 87 23.69 5.40 -11.91
C LEU A 87 23.11 5.52 -13.33
N ASN A 88 23.40 4.52 -14.17
CA ASN A 88 22.73 4.38 -15.46
C ASN A 88 21.31 3.86 -15.26
N ASP A 89 20.35 4.42 -16.00
CA ASP A 89 18.98 3.92 -16.01
C ASP A 89 18.94 2.45 -16.46
N ASP A 90 18.31 1.60 -15.65
CA ASP A 90 18.12 0.19 -15.99
C ASP A 90 17.00 0.06 -17.03
N SER A 91 17.38 -0.38 -18.23
CA SER A 91 16.46 -0.57 -19.36
C SER A 91 15.32 -1.56 -19.11
N ILE A 92 15.48 -2.48 -18.14
CA ILE A 92 14.43 -3.42 -17.71
C ILE A 92 13.48 -2.72 -16.76
N LEU A 93 14.00 -1.97 -15.79
CA LEU A 93 13.19 -1.23 -14.83
C LEU A 93 12.31 -0.19 -15.55
N ALA A 94 12.88 0.53 -16.52
CA ALA A 94 12.16 1.49 -17.36
C ALA A 94 11.03 0.84 -18.18
N LYS A 95 11.18 -0.44 -18.57
CA LYS A 95 10.12 -1.19 -19.27
C LYS A 95 9.00 -1.66 -18.36
N ILE A 96 9.30 -1.95 -17.09
CA ILE A 96 8.32 -2.45 -16.11
C ILE A 96 7.54 -1.28 -15.50
N GLU A 97 8.24 -0.24 -15.06
CA GLU A 97 7.64 0.90 -14.36
C GLU A 97 7.13 1.99 -15.32
N GLY A 98 7.60 1.99 -16.57
CA GLY A 98 7.36 3.06 -17.54
C GLY A 98 8.08 4.35 -17.15
N ALA A 99 7.48 5.50 -17.48
CA ALA A 99 7.89 6.81 -16.97
C ALA A 99 7.08 7.09 -15.68
N PRO A 100 7.65 6.88 -14.48
CA PRO A 100 6.94 7.10 -13.22
C PRO A 100 6.55 8.57 -13.09
N LEU A 101 5.28 8.84 -12.80
CA LEU A 101 4.85 10.16 -12.37
C LEU A 101 5.01 10.24 -10.86
N ILE A 102 5.72 11.27 -10.38
CA ILE A 102 5.87 11.53 -8.95
C ILE A 102 4.97 12.71 -8.61
N ASP A 103 4.01 12.50 -7.71
CA ASP A 103 3.23 13.61 -7.17
C ASP A 103 4.14 14.50 -6.32
N GLU A 104 4.33 15.75 -6.73
CA GLU A 104 5.33 16.64 -6.11
C GLU A 104 5.04 16.92 -4.63
N LYS A 105 3.75 16.96 -4.27
CA LYS A 105 3.28 17.28 -2.92
C LYS A 105 3.47 16.12 -1.95
N THR A 106 3.14 14.91 -2.38
CA THR A 106 3.09 13.72 -1.50
C THR A 106 4.24 12.76 -1.71
N LYS A 107 5.06 12.99 -2.76
CA LYS A 107 6.10 12.07 -3.25
C LYS A 107 5.57 10.69 -3.62
N THR A 108 4.25 10.56 -3.81
CA THR A 108 3.65 9.30 -4.25
C THR A 108 4.11 9.00 -5.66
N ARG A 109 4.68 7.81 -5.83
CA ARG A 109 5.11 7.30 -7.12
C ARG A 109 3.94 6.61 -7.80
N ILE A 110 3.69 6.97 -9.06
CA ILE A 110 2.58 6.47 -9.86
C ILE A 110 3.16 5.81 -11.11
N THR A 111 2.88 4.52 -11.30
CA THR A 111 3.38 3.74 -12.44
C THR A 111 2.25 2.96 -13.10
N ASN A 112 2.48 2.54 -14.34
CA ASN A 112 1.62 1.57 -15.03
C ASN A 112 2.42 0.29 -15.22
N GLU A 113 2.14 -0.72 -14.41
CA GLU A 113 2.90 -1.97 -14.36
C GLU A 113 1.94 -3.17 -14.28
N PHE A 114 2.28 -4.27 -14.95
CA PHE A 114 1.47 -5.50 -14.97
C PHE A 114 -0.01 -5.30 -15.34
N GLY A 115 -0.29 -4.33 -16.23
CA GLY A 115 -1.66 -3.98 -16.65
C GLY A 115 -2.49 -3.33 -15.53
N LYS A 116 -1.85 -2.67 -14.58
CA LYS A 116 -2.47 -1.99 -13.43
C LYS A 116 -1.88 -0.59 -13.28
N THR A 117 -2.63 0.32 -12.66
CA THR A 117 -2.06 1.58 -12.18
C THR A 117 -1.62 1.37 -10.74
N ALA A 118 -0.34 1.56 -10.46
CA ALA A 118 0.23 1.36 -9.13
C ALA A 118 0.51 2.70 -8.45
N PHE A 119 0.18 2.80 -7.17
CA PHE A 119 0.49 3.93 -6.30
C PHE A 119 1.41 3.45 -5.18
N GLY A 120 2.56 4.09 -5.01
CA GLY A 120 3.55 3.68 -4.03
C GLY A 120 4.06 4.84 -3.18
N ASN A 121 4.21 4.60 -1.87
CA ASN A 121 4.81 5.56 -0.96
C ASN A 121 5.49 4.86 0.23
N TYR A 122 6.36 5.57 0.93
CA TYR A 122 7.08 5.05 2.08
C TYR A 122 6.34 5.33 3.39
N MET A 123 6.53 4.43 4.35
CA MET A 123 6.14 4.58 5.74
C MET A 123 7.33 4.20 6.62
N LYS A 124 7.56 4.96 7.69
CA LYS A 124 8.57 4.62 8.69
C LYS A 124 7.92 4.46 10.06
N ILE A 125 8.06 3.30 10.67
CA ILE A 125 7.45 2.96 11.95
C ILE A 125 8.52 2.49 12.95
N ALA A 126 8.60 3.15 14.10
CA ALA A 126 9.51 2.79 15.17
C ALA A 126 8.90 1.68 16.06
N PRO A 127 9.72 0.94 16.83
CA PRO A 127 9.22 -0.04 17.81
C PRO A 127 8.19 0.58 18.77
N GLY A 128 7.05 -0.08 18.96
CA GLY A 128 5.94 0.39 19.78
C GLY A 128 5.00 1.38 19.09
N GLU A 129 5.31 1.85 17.88
CA GLU A 129 4.41 2.73 17.12
C GLU A 129 3.35 1.94 16.35
N LYS A 130 2.24 2.64 16.07
CA LYS A 130 1.19 2.25 15.15
C LYS A 130 0.93 3.39 14.19
N LYS A 131 0.99 3.12 12.89
CA LYS A 131 0.88 4.13 11.83
C LYS A 131 -0.05 3.67 10.73
N THR A 132 -0.73 4.62 10.11
CA THR A 132 -1.70 4.36 9.05
C THR A 132 -1.47 5.28 7.87
N VAL A 133 -1.42 4.72 6.67
CA VAL A 133 -1.46 5.47 5.41
C VAL A 133 -2.72 5.13 4.64
N ARG A 134 -3.34 6.10 3.97
CA ARG A 134 -4.54 5.89 3.14
C ARG A 134 -4.34 6.45 1.75
N PHE A 135 -4.31 5.57 0.75
CA PHE A 135 -4.33 5.94 -0.66
C PHE A 135 -5.76 6.15 -1.12
N ILE A 136 -6.00 7.20 -1.91
CA ILE A 136 -7.31 7.57 -2.44
C ILE A 136 -7.18 7.74 -3.96
N TYR A 137 -8.09 7.12 -4.70
CA TYR A 137 -8.07 7.16 -6.16
C TYR A 137 -9.46 6.96 -6.76
N LYS A 138 -9.64 7.50 -7.96
CA LYS A 138 -10.85 7.31 -8.76
C LYS A 138 -10.70 6.04 -9.60
N LEU A 139 -11.72 5.18 -9.56
CA LEU A 139 -11.80 3.98 -10.39
C LEU A 139 -12.20 4.33 -11.84
N PRO A 140 -11.74 3.56 -12.85
CA PRO A 140 -11.99 3.83 -14.26
C PRO A 140 -13.36 3.34 -14.76
N PHE A 141 -14.26 2.95 -13.85
CA PHE A 141 -15.58 2.42 -14.17
C PHE A 141 -16.65 3.04 -13.27
N THR A 142 -17.86 3.15 -13.82
CA THR A 142 -19.04 3.73 -13.16
C THR A 142 -19.75 2.69 -12.29
N LYS A 143 -20.70 3.13 -11.47
CA LYS A 143 -21.58 2.23 -10.71
C LYS A 143 -22.34 1.27 -11.62
N LYS A 144 -22.85 1.76 -12.75
CA LYS A 144 -23.52 0.94 -13.75
C LYS A 144 -22.62 -0.18 -14.27
N ASP A 145 -21.34 0.10 -14.50
CA ASP A 145 -20.38 -0.94 -14.92
C ASP A 145 -20.19 -2.01 -13.85
N ILE A 146 -20.15 -1.62 -12.56
CA ILE A 146 -20.07 -2.55 -11.42
C ILE A 146 -21.34 -3.41 -11.34
N GLU A 147 -22.52 -2.82 -11.50
CA GLU A 147 -23.81 -3.52 -11.44
C GLU A 147 -23.98 -4.52 -12.60
N GLU A 148 -23.55 -4.14 -13.81
CA GLU A 148 -23.69 -4.97 -15.01
C GLU A 148 -22.63 -6.08 -15.10
N ARG A 149 -21.39 -5.81 -14.66
CA ARG A 149 -20.25 -6.74 -14.85
C ARG A 149 -19.80 -7.42 -13.56
N GLY A 150 -20.29 -6.95 -12.42
CA GLY A 150 -19.78 -7.31 -11.10
C GLY A 150 -18.46 -6.59 -10.79
N TYR A 151 -18.16 -6.48 -9.50
CA TYR A 151 -16.84 -6.07 -9.02
C TYR A 151 -16.05 -7.31 -8.59
N THR A 152 -14.76 -7.36 -8.90
CA THR A 152 -13.89 -8.43 -8.43
C THR A 152 -12.60 -7.82 -7.92
N LEU A 153 -12.32 -8.06 -6.65
CA LEU A 153 -11.08 -7.65 -6.00
C LEU A 153 -10.18 -8.87 -5.86
N PHE A 154 -9.01 -8.81 -6.49
CA PHE A 154 -7.94 -9.77 -6.24
C PHE A 154 -7.00 -9.23 -5.18
N VAL A 155 -6.83 -9.99 -4.10
CA VAL A 155 -5.93 -9.65 -3.00
C VAL A 155 -4.85 -10.70 -2.89
N GLN A 156 -3.60 -10.25 -2.92
CA GLN A 156 -2.43 -11.11 -2.77
C GLN A 156 -1.84 -10.97 -1.39
N LYS A 157 -1.57 -12.10 -0.75
CA LYS A 157 -0.86 -12.13 0.52
C LYS A 157 0.57 -11.65 0.35
N GLN A 158 1.05 -10.86 1.30
CA GLN A 158 2.48 -10.60 1.44
C GLN A 158 3.08 -11.60 2.44
N GLY A 159 4.07 -12.37 1.99
CA GLY A 159 4.78 -13.32 2.86
C GLY A 159 5.55 -12.61 3.97
N GLY A 160 5.56 -13.18 5.17
CA GLY A 160 6.29 -12.66 6.32
C GLY A 160 5.54 -11.66 7.20
N ILE A 161 4.27 -11.36 6.90
CA ILE A 161 3.39 -10.50 7.73
C ILE A 161 2.02 -11.16 7.87
N VAL A 162 1.49 -11.23 9.09
CA VAL A 162 0.07 -11.53 9.31
C VAL A 162 -0.73 -10.29 8.91
N SER A 163 -1.55 -10.42 7.87
CA SER A 163 -2.35 -9.32 7.34
C SER A 163 -3.83 -9.58 7.60
N ARG A 164 -4.49 -8.71 8.36
CA ARG A 164 -5.96 -8.65 8.37
C ARG A 164 -6.43 -7.83 7.18
N LEU A 165 -7.49 -8.27 6.52
CA LEU A 165 -8.12 -7.55 5.42
C LEU A 165 -9.57 -7.25 5.78
N VAL A 166 -9.99 -5.99 5.54
CA VAL A 166 -11.39 -5.59 5.56
C VAL A 166 -11.77 -4.97 4.22
N VAL A 167 -12.87 -5.42 3.63
CA VAL A 167 -13.35 -4.96 2.33
C VAL A 167 -14.76 -4.42 2.46
N ASN A 168 -14.93 -3.14 2.17
CA ASN A 168 -16.20 -2.44 2.18
C ASN A 168 -16.55 -1.94 0.77
N LEU A 169 -17.80 -2.17 0.34
CA LEU A 169 -18.35 -1.64 -0.91
C LEU A 169 -19.66 -0.94 -0.58
N GLU A 170 -19.75 0.37 -0.86
CA GLU A 170 -20.96 1.18 -0.57
C GLU A 170 -21.47 1.01 0.87
N GLY A 171 -20.55 0.95 1.84
CA GLY A 171 -20.88 0.78 3.26
C GLY A 171 -21.21 -0.66 3.69
N LYS A 172 -21.27 -1.63 2.75
CA LYS A 172 -21.44 -3.05 3.05
C LYS A 172 -20.09 -3.73 3.18
N THR A 173 -19.86 -4.42 4.30
CA THR A 173 -18.68 -5.29 4.46
C THR A 173 -18.87 -6.56 3.64
N LEU A 174 -17.95 -6.78 2.70
CA LEU A 174 -17.89 -7.99 1.86
C LEU A 174 -16.93 -9.04 2.46
N TYR A 175 -15.91 -8.59 3.20
CA TYR A 175 -14.94 -9.46 3.84
C TYR A 175 -14.36 -8.78 5.09
N ASP A 176 -14.16 -9.54 6.16
CA ASP A 176 -13.42 -9.15 7.35
C ASP A 176 -12.76 -10.41 7.94
N GLY A 177 -11.44 -10.51 7.83
CA GLY A 177 -10.71 -11.69 8.26
C GLY A 177 -9.20 -11.61 8.01
N GLU A 178 -8.48 -12.67 8.39
CA GLU A 178 -7.06 -12.80 8.09
C GLU A 178 -6.81 -13.29 6.66
N LEU A 179 -5.85 -12.65 5.99
CA LEU A 179 -5.41 -13.02 4.65
C LEU A 179 -4.36 -14.13 4.76
N GLU A 180 -4.84 -15.38 4.82
CA GLU A 180 -3.98 -16.56 4.91
C GLU A 180 -3.42 -17.01 3.55
N GLU A 181 -4.16 -16.74 2.48
CA GLU A 181 -3.83 -17.06 1.09
C GLU A 181 -4.30 -15.96 0.14
N ASP A 182 -3.85 -16.03 -1.12
CA ASP A 182 -4.37 -15.17 -2.19
C ASP A 182 -5.87 -15.43 -2.37
N MET A 183 -6.66 -14.37 -2.50
CA MET A 183 -8.11 -14.50 -2.58
C MET A 183 -8.75 -13.58 -3.61
N VAL A 184 -9.93 -13.99 -4.06
CA VAL A 184 -10.80 -13.23 -4.95
C VAL A 184 -12.10 -12.94 -4.21
N ILE A 185 -12.42 -11.66 -4.04
CA ILE A 185 -13.66 -11.19 -3.40
C ILE A 185 -14.58 -10.67 -4.49
N LYS A 186 -15.84 -11.09 -4.47
CA LYS A 186 -16.91 -10.75 -5.42
C LYS A 186 -18.09 -10.11 -4.71
#